data_AF-A0A367FH13-F1
#
_entry.id   AF-A0A367FH13-F1
#
_cell.length_a   1.000
_cell.length_b   1.000
_cell.length_c   1.000
_cell.angle_alpha   90.00
_cell.angle_beta   90.00
_cell.angle_gamma   90.00
#
_symmetry.space_group_name_H-M   'P 1'
#
loop_
_entity.id
_entity.type
_entity.pdbx_description
1 polymer ?
#
loop_
_entity_poly.entity_id
_entity_poly.type
_entity_poly.pdbx_seq_one_letter_code
_entity_poly.pdbx_strand_id
1 'polypeptide(L)' 'MTESGETRTESGEARVSAALTRLGALGDLPVGEHVAVFEEVLGELEAILASVDETSAVPGNGPR' A
#
# COMPACT_ATOMS: atom_id res chain seq x y z
N MET A 1 -2.35 -2.99 26.63
CA MET A 1 -2.99 -2.19 25.57
C MET A 1 -1.94 -1.91 24.49
N THR A 2 -1.51 -2.94 23.75
CA THR A 2 -0.48 -2.84 22.69
C THR A 2 -0.79 -3.75 21.50
N GLU A 3 -1.98 -4.35 21.39
CA GLU A 3 -2.30 -5.28 20.29
C GLU A 3 -2.87 -4.60 19.03
N SER A 4 -3.41 -3.38 19.14
CA SER A 4 -4.10 -2.71 18.01
C SER A 4 -3.16 -2.00 17.01
N GLY A 5 -1.90 -1.78 17.38
CA GLY A 5 -0.89 -1.19 16.49
C GLY A 5 -0.08 -2.22 15.71
N GLU A 6 0.32 -3.31 16.38
CA GLU A 6 1.15 -4.37 15.80
C GLU A 6 0.41 -5.13 14.67
N THR A 7 -0.84 -5.52 14.92
CA THR A 7 -1.70 -6.19 13.91
C THR A 7 -2.05 -5.32 12.70
N ARG A 8 -2.16 -4.00 12.89
CA ARG A 8 -2.41 -3.05 11.79
C ARG A 8 -1.16 -2.90 10.91
N THR A 9 0.02 -2.84 11.52
CA THR A 9 1.30 -2.78 10.81
C THR A 9 1.54 -4.07 10.03
N GLU A 10 1.33 -5.24 10.65
CA GLU A 10 1.43 -6.54 9.97
C GLU A 10 0.46 -6.65 8.77
N SER A 11 -0.77 -6.14 8.91
CA SER A 11 -1.72 -6.09 7.80
C SER A 11 -1.28 -5.13 6.68
N GLY A 12 -0.64 -4.01 7.03
CA GLY A 12 -0.07 -3.07 6.06
C GLY A 12 1.12 -3.67 5.30
N GLU A 13 2.05 -4.31 6.02
CA GLU A 13 3.20 -5.00 5.45
C GLU A 13 2.78 -6.12 4.49
N ALA A 14 1.75 -6.89 4.86
CA ALA A 14 1.20 -7.93 3.99
C ALA A 14 0.62 -7.36 2.68
N ARG A 15 -0.06 -6.21 2.74
CA ARG A 15 -0.60 -5.54 1.54
C ARG A 15 0.49 -4.98 0.64
N VAL A 16 1.53 -4.38 1.22
CA VAL A 16 2.71 -3.89 0.48
C VAL A 16 3.44 -5.06 -0.18
N SER A 17 3.64 -6.16 0.55
CA SER A 17 4.30 -7.36 0.01
C SER A 17 3.52 -7.99 -1.15
N ALA A 18 2.19 -7.99 -1.07
CA ALA A 18 1.33 -8.45 -2.17
C ALA A 18 1.49 -7.57 -3.42
N ALA A 19 1.48 -6.24 -3.28
CA ALA A 19 1.70 -5.33 -4.40
C ALA A 19 3.09 -5.53 -5.05
N LEU A 20 4.14 -5.68 -4.23
CA LEU A 20 5.51 -5.88 -4.72
C LEU A 20 5.73 -7.23 -5.41
N THR A 21 4.92 -8.26 -5.12
CA THR A 21 5.03 -9.59 -5.76
C THR A 21 4.93 -9.49 -7.29
N ARG A 22 4.20 -8.49 -7.81
CA ARG A 22 4.03 -8.24 -9.24
C ARG A 22 5.34 -7.88 -9.96
N LEU A 23 6.31 -7.30 -9.25
CA LEU A 23 7.63 -7.00 -9.80
C LEU A 23 8.41 -8.26 -10.20
N GLY A 24 8.04 -9.43 -9.67
CA GLY A 24 8.60 -10.71 -10.09
C GLY A 24 8.38 -11.03 -11.57
N ALA A 25 7.34 -10.48 -12.20
CA ALA A 25 7.03 -10.71 -13.61
C ALA A 25 7.99 -9.97 -14.58
N LEU A 26 8.76 -8.99 -14.10
CA LEU A 26 9.63 -8.17 -14.96
C LEU A 26 10.69 -9.00 -15.70
N GLY A 27 11.16 -10.10 -15.11
CA GLY A 27 12.14 -11.00 -15.73
C GLY A 27 11.62 -11.72 -16.97
N ASP A 28 10.30 -11.84 -17.10
CA ASP A 28 9.63 -12.54 -18.19
C ASP A 28 9.08 -11.58 -19.27
N LEU A 29 9.17 -10.27 -19.05
CA LEU A 29 8.60 -9.24 -19.92
C LEU A 29 9.69 -8.46 -20.68
N PRO A 30 9.39 -7.99 -21.91
CA PRO A 30 10.22 -7.00 -22.59
C PRO A 30 10.38 -5.73 -21.75
N VAL A 31 11.55 -5.10 -21.81
CA VAL A 31 11.83 -3.85 -21.07
C VAL A 31 10.82 -2.73 -21.36
N GLY A 32 10.27 -2.70 -22.58
CA GLY A 32 9.21 -1.75 -22.95
C GLY A 32 7.91 -1.90 -22.15
N GLU A 33 7.66 -3.08 -21.59
CA GLU A 33 6.48 -3.39 -20.76
C GLU A 33 6.74 -3.15 -19.27
N HIS A 34 8.00 -2.97 -18.86
CA HIS A 34 8.36 -2.78 -17.44
C HIS A 34 7.71 -1.53 -16.84
N VAL A 35 7.57 -0.46 -17.63
CA VAL A 35 6.94 0.80 -17.20
C VAL A 35 5.50 0.56 -16.73
N ALA A 36 4.72 -0.19 -17.50
CA ALA A 36 3.34 -0.51 -17.15
C ALA A 36 3.25 -1.27 -15.81
N VAL A 37 4.14 -2.25 -15.60
CA VAL A 37 4.21 -2.99 -14.33
C VAL A 37 4.57 -2.07 -13.16
N PHE A 38 5.52 -1.15 -13.34
CA PHE A 38 5.86 -0.17 -12.30
C PHE A 38 4.71 0.78 -11.98
N GLU A 39 3.99 1.27 -12.99
CA GLU A 39 2.82 2.14 -12.80
C GLU A 39 1.68 1.41 -12.07
N GLU A 40 1.42 0.15 -12.41
CA GLU A 40 0.42 -0.68 -11.71
C GLU A 40 0.79 -0.86 -10.22
N VAL A 41 2.04 -1.21 -9.93
CA VAL A 41 2.52 -1.38 -8.55
C VAL A 41 2.47 -0.06 -7.78
N LEU A 42 2.86 1.04 -8.41
CA LEU A 42 2.80 2.36 -7.79
C LEU A 42 1.36 2.74 -7.43
N GLY A 43 0.40 2.55 -8.34
CA GLY A 43 -1.00 2.84 -8.09
C GLY A 43 -1.59 2.00 -6.95
N GLU A 44 -1.22 0.73 -6.84
CA GLU A 44 -1.62 -0.12 -5.72
C GLU A 44 -1.07 0.37 -4.38
N LEU A 45 0.19 0.81 -4.35
CA LEU A 45 0.81 1.37 -3.14
C LEU A 45 0.16 2.70 -2.74
N GLU A 46 -0.13 3.57 -3.70
CA GLU A 46 -0.85 4.82 -3.45
C GLU A 46 -2.25 4.57 -2.85
N ALA A 47 -2.98 3.58 -3.37
CA ALA A 47 -4.28 3.19 -2.82
C ALA A 47 -4.17 2.65 -1.38
N ILE A 48 -3.14 1.85 -1.08
CA ILE A 48 -2.86 1.38 0.28
C ILE A 48 -2.61 2.57 1.21
N LEU A 49 -1.79 3.54 0.80
CA LEU A 49 -1.50 4.73 1.60
C LEU A 49 -2.73 5.60 1.82
N ALA A 50 -3.55 5.82 0.78
CA ALA A 50 -4.81 6.55 0.88
C ALA A 50 -5.78 5.91 1.90
N SER A 51 -5.86 4.58 1.92
CA SER A 51 -6.71 3.86 2.90
C SER A 51 -6.29 4.08 4.36
N VAL A 52 -5.00 4.34 4.60
CA VAL A 52 -4.48 4.66 5.94
C VAL A 52 -4.85 6.09 6.33
N ASP A 53 -4.77 7.03 5.39
CA ASP A 53 -5.15 8.43 5.62
C ASP A 53 -6.65 8.56 5.96
N GLU A 54 -7.52 7.88 5.21
CA GLU A 54 -8.96 7.81 5.48
C GLU A 54 -9.28 7.24 6.88
N THR A 55 -8.50 6.26 7.33
CA THR A 55 -8.64 5.68 8.67
C THR A 55 -8.18 6.64 9.77
N SER A 56 -7.22 7.53 9.47
CA SER A 56 -6.73 8.55 10.40
C SER A 56 -7.71 9.74 10.52
N ALA A 57 -8.54 9.97 9.50
CA ALA A 57 -9.54 11.04 9.44
C ALA A 57 -10.83 10.81 10.25
N VAL A 58 -10.77 10.05 11.36
CA VAL A 58 -11.86 10.02 12.35
C VAL A 58 -11.99 11.41 13.01
N PRO A 59 -13.19 12.00 13.11
CA PRO A 59 -13.36 13.41 13.46
C PRO A 59 -13.10 13.67 14.95
N GLY A 60 -11.91 14.16 15.28
CA GLY A 60 -11.59 14.77 16.56
C GLY A 60 -11.91 16.25 16.57
N ASN A 61 -13.12 16.60 17.04
CA ASN A 61 -13.55 17.86 17.67
C ASN A 61 -12.77 19.17 17.31
N GLY A 62 -13.43 20.09 16.60
CA GLY A 62 -12.95 21.45 16.32
C GLY A 62 -12.64 22.31 17.56
N PRO A 63 -12.03 23.49 17.38
CA PRO A 63 -11.41 24.26 18.46
C PRO A 63 -12.47 24.81 19.43
N ARG A 64 -12.15 24.75 20.73
CA ARG A 64 -12.87 25.51 21.77
C ARG A 64 -12.32 26.93 21.86
#